data_AF-A0A4U6RGN3-F1
#
_entry.id   AF-A0A4U6RGN3-F1
#
_cell.length_a   1.000
_cell.length_b   1.000
_cell.length_c   1.000
_cell.angle_alpha   90.00
_cell.angle_beta   90.00
_cell.angle_gamma   90.00
#
_symmetry.space_group_name_H-M   'P 1'
#
loop_
_entity.id
_entity.type
_entity.pdbx_description
1 polymer ?
#
loop_
_entity_poly.entity_id
_entity_poly.type
_entity_poly.pdbx_seq_one_letter_code
_entity_poly.pdbx_strand_id
1 'polypeptide(L)'
;MALYAQTSGTLSTTSATLTPMQGLSLTIPEGVGTTAIITLNVPNPYATGNDIPGGVFGVTVNGTVSPVVASFTYNETPSSFGRIPTTLVVGIPLGTSAQTIQAVWAGVRGSNVIIDSPASLSAVF
;
A
#
# COMPACT_ATOMS: atom_id res chain seq x y z
N MET A 1 -10.60 3.40 -18.49
CA MET A 1 -9.94 4.66 -18.06
C MET A 1 -8.87 4.33 -17.02
N ALA A 2 -7.91 5.22 -16.78
CA ALA A 2 -6.88 5.00 -15.77
C ALA A 2 -6.70 6.23 -14.89
N LEU A 3 -6.54 6.00 -13.58
CA LEU A 3 -6.16 7.01 -12.59
C LEU A 3 -4.88 6.55 -11.90
N TYR A 4 -4.01 7.50 -11.53
CA TYR A 4 -2.81 7.19 -10.77
C TYR A 4 -2.42 8.32 -9.82
N ALA A 5 -1.84 7.92 -8.70
CA ALA A 5 -1.21 8.78 -7.71
C ALA A 5 0.18 8.23 -7.45
N GLN A 6 1.14 9.12 -7.22
CA GLN A 6 2.52 8.75 -6.92
C GLN A 6 3.08 9.65 -5.83
N THR A 7 4.01 9.10 -5.06
CA THR A 7 4.83 9.84 -4.12
C THR A 7 6.29 9.47 -4.36
N SER A 8 7.17 10.46 -4.24
CA SER A 8 8.63 10.26 -4.22
C SER A 8 9.26 10.76 -2.92
N GLY A 9 8.44 11.22 -1.97
CA GLY A 9 8.90 11.67 -0.68
C GLY A 9 9.20 10.50 0.26
N THR A 10 10.05 10.74 1.25
CA THR A 10 10.30 9.76 2.30
C THR A 10 9.04 9.60 3.16
N LEU A 11 8.52 8.39 3.22
CA LEU A 11 7.47 7.97 4.13
C LEU A 11 8.05 6.95 5.11
N SER A 12 7.57 6.99 6.36
CA SER A 12 7.86 5.95 7.34
C SER A 12 6.66 5.71 8.27
N THR A 13 6.51 4.49 8.76
CA THR A 13 5.51 4.17 9.79
C THR A 13 6.02 3.10 10.76
N THR A 14 5.71 3.27 12.04
CA THR A 14 5.87 2.26 13.09
C THR A 14 4.52 1.70 13.56
N SER A 15 3.43 2.05 12.86
CA SER A 15 2.08 1.64 13.25
C SER A 15 1.92 0.12 13.20
N ALA A 16 1.36 -0.45 14.27
CA ALA A 16 0.98 -1.86 14.31
C ALA A 16 -0.33 -2.16 13.56
N THR A 17 -1.09 -1.12 13.22
CA THR A 17 -2.34 -1.23 12.44
C THR A 17 -2.22 -0.48 11.12
N LEU A 18 -3.01 -0.91 10.12
CA LEU A 18 -3.01 -0.29 8.79
C LEU A 18 -3.39 1.19 8.89
N THR A 19 -2.45 2.04 8.53
CA THR A 19 -2.60 3.50 8.52
C THR A 19 -2.44 4.05 7.11
N PRO A 20 -3.04 5.19 6.75
CA PRO A 20 -2.86 5.79 5.42
C PRO A 20 -1.42 6.07 5.02
N MET A 21 -1.12 5.84 3.74
CA MET A 21 0.10 6.32 3.09
C MET A 21 -0.17 7.70 2.48
N GLN A 22 0.59 8.71 2.92
CA GLN A 22 0.42 10.08 2.44
C GLN A 22 0.68 10.18 0.92
N GLY A 23 -0.21 10.86 0.20
CA GLY A 23 -0.08 11.11 -1.24
C GLY A 23 -0.53 9.96 -2.15
N LEU A 24 -0.91 8.80 -1.60
CA LEU A 24 -1.37 7.64 -2.36
C LEU A 24 -2.87 7.40 -2.15
N SER A 25 -3.67 8.29 -2.74
CA SER A 25 -5.13 8.23 -2.72
C SER A 25 -5.70 8.62 -4.07
N LEU A 26 -6.78 7.96 -4.49
CA LEU A 26 -7.51 8.19 -5.74
C LEU A 26 -9.01 8.16 -5.49
N THR A 27 -9.78 8.93 -6.25
CA THR A 27 -11.24 8.85 -6.24
C THR A 27 -11.70 8.34 -7.59
N ILE A 28 -12.32 7.16 -7.59
CA ILE A 28 -12.96 6.58 -8.77
C ILE A 28 -14.38 7.15 -8.85
N PRO A 29 -14.77 7.81 -9.96
CA PRO A 29 -16.10 8.36 -10.11
C PRO A 29 -17.16 7.25 -10.22
N GLU A 30 -18.42 7.59 -9.97
CA GLU A 30 -19.55 6.66 -10.17
C GLU A 30 -19.83 6.40 -11.66
N GLY A 31 -20.49 5.28 -11.97
CA GLY A 31 -20.97 4.98 -13.32
C GLY A 31 -19.91 4.56 -14.34
N VAL A 32 -18.67 4.29 -13.92
CA VAL A 32 -17.54 3.99 -14.81
C VAL A 32 -17.26 2.50 -15.01
N GLY A 33 -18.06 1.60 -14.42
CA GLY A 33 -17.90 0.17 -14.58
C GLY A 33 -18.45 -0.61 -13.38
N THR A 34 -18.18 -1.90 -13.35
CA THR A 34 -18.59 -2.80 -12.26
C THR A 34 -17.43 -3.18 -11.33
N THR A 35 -16.18 -3.05 -11.79
CA THR A 35 -14.99 -3.42 -11.03
C THR A 35 -13.80 -2.59 -11.50
N ALA A 36 -12.99 -2.13 -10.55
CA ALA A 36 -11.69 -1.54 -10.82
C ALA A 36 -10.56 -2.49 -10.43
N ILE A 37 -9.51 -2.58 -11.23
CA ILE A 37 -8.24 -3.21 -10.88
C ILE A 37 -7.35 -2.17 -10.24
N ILE A 38 -7.10 -2.32 -8.95
CA ILE A 38 -6.21 -1.44 -8.18
C ILE A 38 -4.83 -2.09 -8.10
N THR A 39 -3.79 -1.32 -8.41
CA THR A 39 -2.39 -1.73 -8.24
C THR A 39 -1.70 -0.77 -7.29
N LEU A 40 -1.24 -1.27 -6.15
CA LEU A 40 -0.31 -0.58 -5.27
C LEU A 40 1.08 -1.13 -5.53
N ASN A 41 1.97 -0.30 -6.07
CA ASN A 41 3.34 -0.67 -6.37
C ASN A 41 4.29 0.09 -5.44
N VAL A 42 5.00 -0.65 -4.61
CA VAL A 42 6.02 -0.14 -3.69
C VAL A 42 7.33 -0.84 -4.07
N PRO A 43 8.13 -0.25 -4.97
CA PRO A 43 9.25 -0.96 -5.61
C PRO A 43 10.48 -1.10 -4.71
N ASN A 44 10.75 -0.16 -3.80
CA ASN A 44 11.93 -0.25 -2.93
C ASN A 44 11.64 0.02 -1.44
N PRO A 45 10.64 -0.62 -0.82
CA PRO A 45 10.46 -0.51 0.61
C PRO A 45 11.54 -1.31 1.33
N TYR A 46 11.79 -0.93 2.58
CA TYR A 46 12.53 -1.75 3.53
C TYR A 46 11.92 -1.56 4.91
N ALA A 47 12.21 -2.48 5.81
CA ALA A 47 11.80 -2.39 7.20
C ALA A 47 13.02 -2.51 8.10
N THR A 48 13.00 -1.83 9.25
CA THR A 48 14.00 -1.97 10.31
C THR A 48 13.31 -2.43 11.60
N GLY A 49 13.97 -3.29 12.36
CA GLY A 49 13.46 -3.83 13.63
C GLY A 49 14.38 -4.93 14.16
N ASN A 50 14.02 -5.53 15.29
CA ASN A 50 14.83 -6.54 15.97
C ASN A 50 14.27 -7.96 15.91
N ASP A 51 13.03 -8.15 15.42
CA ASP A 51 12.35 -9.44 15.35
C ASP A 51 11.80 -9.70 13.94
N ILE A 52 12.67 -10.21 13.06
CA ILE A 52 12.37 -10.58 11.66
C ILE A 52 11.53 -9.48 10.97
N PRO A 53 12.10 -8.29 10.69
CA PRO A 53 11.29 -7.13 10.32
C PRO A 53 10.52 -7.29 9.00
N GLY A 54 9.50 -6.47 8.79
CA GLY A 54 8.66 -6.54 7.60
C GLY A 54 7.60 -5.44 7.53
N GLY A 55 6.89 -5.41 6.41
CA GLY A 55 5.80 -4.46 6.16
C GLY A 55 4.59 -5.14 5.53
N VAL A 56 3.40 -4.63 5.85
CA VAL A 56 2.12 -5.02 5.25
C VAL A 56 1.56 -3.82 4.50
N PHE A 57 1.07 -4.05 3.30
CA PHE A 57 0.51 -3.04 2.40
C PHE A 57 -0.89 -3.48 1.95
N GLY A 58 -1.83 -2.54 1.97
CA GLY A 58 -3.21 -2.77 1.60
C GLY A 58 -3.84 -1.53 0.98
N VAL A 59 -5.16 -1.59 0.81
CA VAL A 59 -5.97 -0.43 0.40
C VAL A 59 -7.22 -0.32 1.24
N THR A 60 -7.73 0.89 1.42
CA THR A 60 -9.09 1.13 1.90
C THR A 60 -9.99 1.59 0.75
N VAL A 61 -11.28 1.32 0.88
CA VAL A 61 -12.35 1.83 0.02
C VAL A 61 -13.28 2.63 0.91
N ASN A 62 -13.35 3.95 0.71
CA ASN A 62 -14.12 4.87 1.57
C ASN A 62 -13.80 4.69 3.07
N GLY A 63 -12.53 4.45 3.40
CA GLY A 63 -12.05 4.22 4.76
C GLY A 63 -12.20 2.79 5.28
N THR A 64 -12.94 1.91 4.59
CA THR A 64 -13.04 0.49 4.94
C THR A 64 -11.87 -0.29 4.34
N VAL A 65 -11.12 -1.00 5.18
CA VAL A 65 -9.95 -1.80 4.77
C VAL A 65 -10.36 -2.99 3.91
N SER A 66 -9.69 -3.18 2.76
CA SER A 66 -9.75 -4.41 1.98
C SER A 66 -9.03 -5.54 2.73
N PRO A 67 -9.61 -6.76 2.79
CA PRO A 67 -8.93 -7.90 3.42
C PRO A 67 -7.70 -8.38 2.63
N VAL A 68 -7.54 -7.94 1.38
CA VAL A 68 -6.42 -8.34 0.52
C VAL A 68 -5.24 -7.41 0.78
N VAL A 69 -4.11 -8.00 1.17
CA VAL A 69 -2.86 -7.31 1.46
C VAL A 69 -1.69 -7.99 0.76
N ALA A 70 -0.63 -7.23 0.49
CA ALA A 70 0.69 -7.76 0.16
C ALA A 70 1.64 -7.47 1.32
N SER A 71 2.62 -8.34 1.55
CA SER A 71 3.58 -8.15 2.61
C SER A 71 4.94 -8.70 2.25
N PHE A 72 5.94 -8.24 2.99
CA PHE A 72 7.25 -8.87 3.03
C PHE A 72 7.72 -8.99 4.48
N THR A 73 8.57 -9.97 4.72
CA THR A 73 9.41 -10.05 5.92
C THR A 73 10.81 -10.46 5.49
N TYR A 74 11.82 -10.10 6.26
CA TYR A 74 13.11 -10.78 6.15
C TYR A 74 12.99 -12.23 6.64
N ASN A 75 14.02 -13.04 6.42
CA ASN A 75 14.10 -14.41 6.95
C ASN A 75 14.67 -14.45 8.38
N GLU A 76 15.32 -13.37 8.80
CA GLU A 76 16.02 -13.20 10.07
C GLU A 76 16.03 -11.71 10.44
N THR A 77 16.70 -11.32 11.53
CA THR A 77 17.09 -9.92 11.74
C THR A 77 18.39 -9.69 10.99
N PRO A 78 18.36 -9.09 9.78
CA PRO A 78 19.53 -9.04 8.93
C PRO A 78 20.55 -8.01 9.45
N SER A 79 21.82 -8.20 9.10
CA SER A 79 22.88 -7.21 9.37
C SER A 79 22.70 -5.91 8.56
N SER A 80 21.94 -5.97 7.46
CA SER A 80 21.54 -4.84 6.64
C SER A 80 20.13 -5.02 6.10
N PHE A 81 19.34 -3.96 6.12
CA PHE A 81 17.93 -3.98 5.74
C PHE A 81 17.78 -3.70 4.23
N GLY A 82 17.81 -4.77 3.43
CA GLY A 82 17.68 -4.71 1.97
C GLY A 82 16.30 -4.27 1.48
N ARG A 83 16.23 -3.81 0.23
CA ARG A 83 14.97 -3.43 -0.42
C ARG A 83 14.20 -4.66 -0.90
N ILE A 84 12.91 -4.74 -0.61
CA ILE A 84 12.06 -5.87 -1.00
C ILE A 84 10.86 -5.36 -1.80
N PRO A 85 10.94 -5.36 -3.15
CA PRO A 85 9.86 -4.90 -4.00
C PRO A 85 8.54 -5.61 -3.67
N THR A 86 7.48 -4.84 -3.47
CA THR A 86 6.17 -5.36 -3.06
C THR A 86 5.07 -4.72 -3.92
N THR A 87 4.26 -5.57 -4.54
CA THR A 87 3.12 -5.14 -5.36
C THR A 87 1.86 -5.85 -4.89
N LEU A 88 0.78 -5.10 -4.71
CA LEU A 88 -0.56 -5.61 -4.49
C LEU A 88 -1.41 -5.30 -5.72
N VAL A 89 -2.10 -6.31 -6.24
CA VAL A 89 -3.14 -6.16 -7.28
C VAL A 89 -4.45 -6.71 -6.72
N VAL A 90 -5.51 -5.91 -6.72
CA VAL A 90 -6.81 -6.28 -6.17
C VAL A 90 -7.95 -5.75 -7.03
N GLY A 91 -8.98 -6.58 -7.23
CA GLY A 91 -10.25 -6.14 -7.83
C GLY A 91 -11.16 -5.54 -6.78
N ILE A 92 -11.64 -4.32 -7.00
CA ILE A 92 -12.59 -3.63 -6.13
C ILE A 92 -13.93 -3.47 -6.87
N PRO A 93 -15.03 -4.07 -6.37
CA PRO A 93 -16.36 -3.84 -6.92
C PRO A 93 -16.73 -2.35 -6.84
N LEU A 94 -17.21 -1.82 -7.96
CA LEU A 94 -17.60 -0.43 -8.05
C LEU A 94 -19.05 -0.24 -7.61
N GLY A 95 -19.25 0.75 -6.74
CA GLY A 95 -20.56 1.13 -6.22
C GLY A 95 -21.30 2.11 -7.12
N THR A 96 -22.49 2.51 -6.68
CA THR A 96 -23.32 3.54 -7.32
C THR A 96 -22.92 4.96 -6.95
N SER A 97 -21.81 5.13 -6.23
CA SER A 97 -21.29 6.41 -5.76
C SER A 97 -19.78 6.41 -5.88
N ALA A 98 -19.18 7.60 -5.98
CA ALA A 98 -17.73 7.72 -6.07
C ALA A 98 -17.03 7.02 -4.88
N GLN A 99 -15.95 6.30 -5.17
CA GLN A 99 -15.18 5.54 -4.18
C GLN A 99 -13.76 6.08 -4.09
N THR A 100 -13.37 6.50 -2.89
CA THR A 100 -12.00 6.87 -2.58
C THR A 100 -11.21 5.64 -2.19
N ILE A 101 -10.19 5.34 -2.97
CA ILE A 101 -9.21 4.29 -2.74
C ILE A 101 -7.96 4.91 -2.15
N GLN A 102 -7.51 4.43 -0.98
CA GLN A 102 -6.30 4.93 -0.34
C GLN A 102 -5.38 3.78 0.04
N ALA A 103 -4.10 3.92 -0.30
CA ALA A 103 -3.09 2.96 0.12
C ALA A 103 -2.88 3.04 1.63
N VAL A 104 -2.74 1.89 2.27
CA VAL A 104 -2.48 1.76 3.70
C VAL A 104 -1.34 0.81 3.96
N TRP A 105 -0.68 0.98 5.10
CA TRP A 105 0.47 0.17 5.50
C TRP A 105 0.62 0.04 7.01
N ALA A 106 1.33 -1.01 7.44
CA ALA A 106 1.64 -1.30 8.84
C ALA A 106 2.99 -2.03 8.96
N GLY A 107 3.63 -1.91 10.12
CA GLY A 107 4.84 -2.66 10.47
C GLY A 107 4.53 -4.05 11.01
N VAL A 108 5.30 -5.05 10.58
CA VAL A 108 5.26 -6.40 11.14
C VAL A 108 6.12 -6.44 12.40
N ARG A 109 5.63 -7.01 13.51
CA ARG A 109 6.41 -7.20 14.76
C ARG A 109 7.10 -5.92 15.25
N GLY A 110 6.41 -4.78 15.19
CA GLY A 110 6.95 -3.48 15.63
C GLY A 110 7.99 -2.86 14.69
N SER A 111 8.10 -3.35 13.45
CA SER A 111 9.00 -2.77 12.45
C SER A 111 8.67 -1.32 12.13
N ASN A 112 9.70 -0.52 11.87
CA ASN A 112 9.59 0.72 11.14
C ASN A 112 9.69 0.42 9.63
N VAL A 113 8.61 0.63 8.89
CA VAL A 113 8.55 0.44 7.43
C VAL A 113 8.86 1.76 6.76
N ILE A 114 9.75 1.76 5.76
CA ILE A 114 10.31 2.96 5.16
C ILE A 114 10.23 2.86 3.63
N ILE A 115 9.87 3.97 3.01
CA ILE A 115 9.93 4.21 1.57
C ILE A 115 10.62 5.55 1.38
N ASP A 116 11.72 5.57 0.64
CA ASP A 116 12.49 6.78 0.30
C ASP A 116 12.73 6.87 -1.22
N SER A 117 11.88 6.19 -1.98
CA SER A 117 11.90 6.12 -3.43
C SER A 117 10.46 6.17 -3.98
N PRO A 118 10.26 6.35 -5.30
CA PRO A 118 8.93 6.40 -5.88
C PRO A 118 8.06 5.19 -5.52
N ALA A 119 6.80 5.46 -5.13
CA ALA A 119 5.74 4.47 -4.98
C ALA A 119 4.45 4.99 -5.64
N SER A 120 3.59 4.10 -6.11
CA SER A 120 2.40 4.47 -6.86
C SER A 120 1.16 3.66 -6.50
N LEU A 121 0.01 4.30 -6.57
CA LEU A 121 -1.30 3.68 -6.56
C LEU A 121 -1.96 3.97 -7.91
N SER A 122 -2.44 2.95 -8.62
CA SER A 122 -3.14 3.11 -9.89
C SER A 122 -4.42 2.29 -9.93
N ALA A 123 -5.38 2.74 -10.74
CA ALA A 123 -6.63 2.06 -10.98
C ALA A 123 -6.92 1.98 -12.48
N VAL A 124 -7.39 0.83 -12.95
CA VAL A 124 -7.95 0.63 -14.28
C VAL A 124 -9.38 0.14 -14.14
N PHE A 125 -10.32 0.80 -14.82
CA PHE A 125 -11.76 0.51 -14.78
C PHE A 125 -12.44 0.92 -16.08
#